data_AF-A0A971GFT1-F1
#
_entry.id   AF-A0A971GFT1-F1
#
_cell.length_a   1.000
_cell.length_b   1.000
_cell.length_c   1.000
_cell.angle_alpha   90.00
_cell.angle_beta   90.00
_cell.angle_gamma   90.00
#
_symmetry.space_group_name_H-M   'P 1'
#
loop_
_entity.id
_entity.type
_entity.pdbx_description
1 polymer ?
#
loop_
_entity_poly.entity_id
_entity_poly.type
_entity_poly.pdbx_seq_one_letter_code
_entity_poly.pdbx_strand_id
1 'polypeptide(L)'
;KKELTGSIKPGSFDRKKGTRSRYEMMLIALLSRENHLFQTVIKRYPVTCFSEGSIREIANILYRKLSEGNDFLLEEFITKLNSGIASEIVHMVRTSCNFDKPEKAMDDIITKLEVIKLEEEKKDILMHLKNITDMDEKKQLEIKLQSVIEKIRISNEKR
;
A
#
# COMPACT_ATOMS: atom_id res chain seq x y z
N LYS A 1 -22.95 -31.09 -15.25
CA LYS A 1 -22.85 -29.61 -15.17
C LYS A 1 -21.69 -29.29 -14.23
N LYS A 2 -20.68 -28.55 -14.70
CA LYS A 2 -19.51 -28.17 -13.90
C LYS A 2 -19.88 -26.96 -13.05
N GLU A 3 -19.92 -27.10 -11.74
CA GLU A 3 -20.02 -25.97 -10.82
C GLU A 3 -18.63 -25.70 -10.25
N LEU A 4 -18.01 -24.65 -10.76
CA LEU A 4 -16.83 -24.00 -10.22
C LEU A 4 -17.30 -23.08 -9.09
N THR A 5 -17.18 -23.51 -7.84
CA THR A 5 -17.18 -22.58 -6.71
C THR A 5 -15.96 -22.88 -5.86
N GLY A 6 -14.83 -22.34 -6.30
CA GLY A 6 -13.58 -22.40 -5.54
C GLY A 6 -13.81 -21.80 -4.16
N SER A 7 -13.72 -22.64 -3.13
CA SER A 7 -13.67 -22.24 -1.74
C SER A 7 -12.46 -21.31 -1.53
N ILE A 8 -12.69 -20.01 -1.52
CA ILE A 8 -11.68 -19.05 -1.06
C ILE A 8 -11.58 -19.24 0.45
N LYS A 9 -10.48 -19.87 0.87
CA LYS A 9 -10.11 -20.00 2.28
C LYS A 9 -10.21 -18.62 2.94
N PRO A 10 -10.76 -18.52 4.17
CA PRO A 10 -10.72 -17.27 4.91
C PRO A 10 -9.25 -16.92 5.09
N GLY A 11 -8.78 -15.93 4.32
CA GLY A 11 -7.48 -15.34 4.54
C GLY A 11 -7.53 -14.72 5.91
N SER A 12 -7.08 -15.50 6.90
CA SER A 12 -6.79 -15.04 8.25
C SER A 12 -5.99 -13.75 8.09
N PHE A 13 -6.63 -12.63 8.46
CA PHE A 13 -5.98 -11.34 8.51
C PHE A 13 -4.80 -11.49 9.47
N ASP A 14 -3.61 -11.63 8.90
CA ASP A 14 -2.38 -11.80 9.65
C ASP A 14 -2.26 -10.62 10.62
N ARG A 15 -2.35 -10.92 11.93
CA ARG A 15 -2.13 -9.96 13.03
C ARG A 15 -0.72 -9.33 13.01
N LYS A 16 0.11 -9.70 12.03
CA LYS A 16 1.38 -9.06 11.65
C LYS A 16 1.24 -7.89 10.67
N LYS A 17 0.05 -7.31 10.47
CA LYS A 17 -0.13 -6.17 9.55
C LYS A 17 0.72 -4.97 9.99
N GLY A 18 1.91 -4.91 9.41
CA GLY A 18 2.91 -3.88 9.64
C GLY A 18 2.40 -2.51 9.22
N THR A 19 3.16 -1.50 9.64
CA THR A 19 2.93 -0.08 9.37
C THR A 19 2.51 0.22 7.92
N ARG A 20 2.99 -0.54 6.94
CA ARG A 20 2.63 -0.46 5.51
C ARG A 20 1.14 -0.63 5.24
N SER A 21 0.54 -1.72 5.70
CA SER A 21 -0.87 -2.04 5.42
C SER A 21 -1.83 -1.00 5.99
N ARG A 22 -1.44 -0.33 7.08
CA ARG A 22 -2.20 0.81 7.63
C ARG A 22 -2.18 2.01 6.69
N TYR A 23 -0.99 2.38 6.19
CA TYR A 23 -0.88 3.47 5.23
C TYR A 23 -1.56 3.17 3.89
N GLU A 24 -1.52 1.92 3.42
CA GLU A 24 -2.26 1.50 2.22
C GLU A 24 -3.77 1.65 2.40
N MET A 25 -4.30 1.27 3.57
CA MET A 25 -5.72 1.49 3.88
C MET A 25 -6.08 2.97 4.03
N MET A 26 -5.20 3.78 4.62
CA MET A 26 -5.39 5.23 4.66
C MET A 26 -5.44 5.84 3.27
N LEU A 27 -4.62 5.34 2.33
CA LEU A 27 -4.63 5.79 0.93
C LEU A 27 -5.97 5.44 0.25
N ILE A 28 -6.49 4.24 0.47
CA ILE A 28 -7.81 3.82 -0.04
C ILE A 28 -8.91 4.72 0.54
N ALA A 29 -8.88 4.98 1.85
CA ALA A 29 -9.85 5.81 2.53
C ALA A 29 -9.83 7.26 2.04
N LEU A 30 -8.63 7.82 1.84
CA LEU A 30 -8.43 9.15 1.27
C LEU A 30 -9.01 9.22 -0.15
N LEU A 31 -8.65 8.27 -1.01
CA LEU A 31 -9.16 8.20 -2.39
C LEU A 31 -10.66 7.99 -2.48
N SER A 32 -11.27 7.34 -1.49
CA SER A 32 -12.72 7.15 -1.43
C SER A 32 -13.49 8.41 -1.04
N ARG A 33 -12.82 9.38 -0.42
CA ARG A 33 -13.39 10.70 -0.10
C ARG A 33 -13.05 11.73 -1.18
N GLU A 34 -11.83 11.63 -1.70
CA GLU A 34 -11.22 12.61 -2.59
C GLU A 34 -10.87 11.94 -3.92
N ASN A 35 -11.91 11.48 -4.62
CA ASN A 35 -11.83 10.75 -5.89
C ASN A 35 -10.95 11.47 -6.93
N HIS A 36 -10.93 12.81 -6.90
CA HIS A 36 -10.15 13.66 -7.80
C HIS A 36 -8.63 13.42 -7.69
N LEU A 37 -8.12 12.95 -6.54
CA LEU A 37 -6.69 12.68 -6.33
C LEU A 37 -6.21 11.42 -7.06
N PHE A 38 -7.12 10.57 -7.53
CA PHE A 38 -6.81 9.30 -8.18
C PHE A 38 -5.77 9.42 -9.30
N GLN A 39 -5.90 10.43 -10.16
CA GLN A 39 -5.01 10.64 -11.30
C GLN A 39 -3.55 10.86 -10.89
N THR A 40 -3.34 11.44 -9.71
CA THR A 40 -2.01 11.63 -9.14
C THR A 40 -1.52 10.37 -8.45
N VAL A 41 -2.40 9.70 -7.69
CA VAL A 41 -2.03 8.48 -6.95
C VAL A 41 -1.65 7.35 -7.90
N ILE A 42 -2.43 7.07 -8.94
CA ILE A 42 -2.15 5.93 -9.84
C ILE A 42 -0.78 6.01 -10.52
N LYS A 43 -0.27 7.23 -10.76
CA LYS A 43 1.05 7.46 -11.37
C LYS A 43 2.20 7.17 -10.38
N ARG A 44 1.98 7.41 -9.09
CA ARG A 44 3.00 7.26 -8.04
C ARG A 44 2.92 5.92 -7.32
N TYR A 45 1.72 5.42 -7.10
CA TYR A 45 1.44 4.22 -6.33
C TYR A 45 0.40 3.35 -7.06
N PRO A 46 0.79 2.64 -8.13
CA PRO A 46 -0.13 1.76 -8.86
C PRO A 46 -0.63 0.60 -8.00
N VAL A 47 -1.73 -0.04 -8.44
CA VAL A 47 -2.35 -1.18 -7.72
C VAL A 47 -1.36 -2.33 -7.43
N THR A 48 -0.32 -2.47 -8.25
CA THR A 48 0.74 -3.47 -8.07
C THR A 48 1.66 -3.19 -6.87
N CYS A 49 1.65 -1.97 -6.33
CA CYS A 49 2.43 -1.62 -5.15
C CYS A 49 1.76 -2.01 -3.83
N PHE A 50 0.45 -2.25 -3.83
CA PHE A 50 -0.30 -2.65 -2.64
C PHE A 50 0.06 -4.07 -2.20
N SER A 51 0.08 -4.27 -0.89
CA SER A 51 0.24 -5.58 -0.26
C SER A 51 -0.84 -6.56 -0.75
N GLU A 52 -0.42 -7.79 -1.05
CA GLU A 52 -1.31 -8.83 -1.54
C GLU A 52 -2.42 -9.21 -0.55
N GLY A 53 -3.44 -9.90 -1.07
CA GLY A 53 -4.66 -10.22 -0.34
C GLY A 53 -5.67 -9.09 -0.40
N SER A 54 -6.47 -8.95 0.66
CA SER A 54 -7.69 -8.13 0.61
C SER A 54 -7.44 -6.65 0.31
N ILE A 55 -6.30 -6.08 0.74
CA ILE A 55 -5.99 -4.66 0.48
C ILE A 55 -5.86 -4.42 -1.03
N ARG A 56 -5.10 -5.27 -1.73
CA ARG A 56 -4.93 -5.15 -3.18
C ARG A 56 -6.22 -5.39 -3.93
N GLU A 57 -7.08 -6.30 -3.47
CA GLU A 57 -8.41 -6.52 -4.07
C GLU A 57 -9.27 -5.25 -3.97
N ILE A 58 -9.30 -4.62 -2.80
CA ILE A 58 -10.02 -3.36 -2.57
C ILE A 58 -9.46 -2.25 -3.46
N ALA A 59 -8.13 -2.08 -3.47
CA ALA A 59 -7.45 -1.08 -4.28
C ALA A 59 -7.73 -1.28 -5.78
N ASN A 60 -7.77 -2.52 -6.25
CA ASN A 60 -8.06 -2.83 -7.65
C ASN A 60 -9.47 -2.40 -8.04
N ILE A 61 -10.46 -2.65 -7.19
CA ILE A 61 -11.86 -2.28 -7.45
C ILE A 61 -12.03 -0.75 -7.39
N LEU A 62 -11.40 -0.10 -6.41
CA LEU A 62 -11.32 1.35 -6.29
C LEU A 62 -10.73 1.96 -7.57
N TYR A 63 -9.55 1.49 -7.97
CA TYR A 63 -8.82 2.04 -9.12
C TYR A 63 -9.59 1.83 -10.41
N ARG A 64 -10.22 0.67 -10.58
CA ARG A 64 -11.07 0.40 -11.74
C ARG A 64 -12.25 1.37 -11.81
N LYS A 65 -13.03 1.51 -10.72
CA LYS A 65 -14.15 2.45 -10.67
C LYS A 65 -13.73 3.89 -10.99
N LEU A 66 -12.67 4.37 -10.33
CA LEU A 66 -12.18 5.74 -10.53
C LEU A 66 -11.60 5.94 -11.93
N SER A 67 -11.01 4.90 -12.54
CA SER A 67 -10.53 4.96 -13.93
C SER A 67 -11.64 5.03 -14.97
N GLU A 68 -12.82 4.46 -14.66
CA GLU A 68 -14.02 4.55 -15.50
C GLU A 68 -14.74 5.90 -15.34
N GLY A 69 -14.23 6.80 -14.48
CA GLY A 69 -14.85 8.08 -14.17
C GLY A 69 -16.02 7.98 -13.19
N ASN A 70 -16.21 6.82 -12.57
CA ASN A 70 -17.26 6.60 -11.58
C ASN A 70 -16.78 6.99 -10.20
N ASP A 71 -17.63 7.67 -9.44
CA ASP A 71 -17.36 7.95 -8.04
C ASP A 71 -17.29 6.64 -7.22
N PHE A 72 -16.30 6.59 -6.34
CA PHE A 72 -16.16 5.49 -5.41
C PHE A 72 -16.70 5.89 -4.04
N LEU A 73 -17.77 5.23 -3.62
CA LEU A 73 -18.30 5.33 -2.27
C LEU A 73 -17.86 4.10 -1.47
N LEU A 74 -17.04 4.32 -0.45
CA LEU A 74 -16.54 3.25 0.41
C LEU A 74 -17.70 2.49 1.07
N GLU A 75 -18.76 3.19 1.47
CA GLU A 75 -19.94 2.61 2.14
C GLU A 75 -20.66 1.59 1.26
N GLU A 76 -20.87 1.89 -0.03
CA GLU A 76 -21.44 0.94 -0.98
C GLU A 76 -20.54 -0.28 -1.17
N PHE A 77 -19.23 -0.08 -1.09
CA PHE A 77 -18.27 -1.15 -1.30
C PHE A 77 -18.10 -2.04 -0.07
N ILE A 78 -18.19 -1.48 1.14
CA ILE A 78 -18.17 -2.19 2.43
C ILE A 78 -19.30 -3.23 2.48
N THR A 79 -20.48 -2.92 1.92
CA THR A 79 -21.60 -3.89 1.87
C THR A 79 -21.32 -5.12 0.99
N LYS A 80 -20.35 -5.02 0.07
CA LYS A 80 -19.91 -6.11 -0.82
C LYS A 80 -18.68 -6.86 -0.28
N LEU A 81 -18.05 -6.35 0.78
CA LEU A 81 -16.91 -6.99 1.43
C LEU A 81 -17.37 -7.95 2.54
N ASN A 82 -16.53 -8.94 2.84
CA ASN A 82 -16.74 -9.79 4.02
C ASN A 82 -16.80 -8.95 5.30
N SER A 83 -17.73 -9.29 6.20
CA SER A 83 -18.08 -8.47 7.37
C SER A 83 -16.91 -8.10 8.28
N GLY A 84 -15.91 -8.98 8.42
CA GLY A 84 -14.70 -8.71 9.20
C GLY A 84 -13.82 -7.60 8.60
N ILE A 85 -13.62 -7.62 7.28
CA ILE A 85 -12.79 -6.65 6.55
C ILE A 85 -13.50 -5.29 6.47
N ALA A 86 -14.81 -5.34 6.20
CA ALA A 86 -15.72 -4.21 6.22
C ALA A 86 -15.64 -3.44 7.55
N SER A 87 -15.76 -4.14 8.67
CA SER A 87 -15.73 -3.52 10.01
C SER A 87 -14.40 -2.84 10.32
N GLU A 88 -13.27 -3.44 9.97
CA GLU A 88 -11.95 -2.85 10.22
C GLU A 88 -11.70 -1.61 9.38
N ILE A 89 -12.10 -1.64 8.10
CA ILE A 89 -11.97 -0.48 7.21
C ILE A 89 -12.82 0.68 7.71
N VAL A 90 -14.09 0.44 8.05
CA VAL A 90 -14.99 1.47 8.60
C VAL A 90 -14.39 2.08 9.86
N HIS A 91 -13.89 1.24 10.77
CA HIS A 91 -13.29 1.70 12.01
C HIS A 91 -12.04 2.57 11.75
N MET A 92 -11.17 2.16 10.84
CA MET A 92 -9.97 2.93 10.49
C MET A 92 -10.29 4.27 9.81
N VAL A 93 -11.22 4.27 8.85
CA VAL A 93 -11.63 5.50 8.14
C VAL A 93 -12.25 6.49 9.11
N ARG A 94 -13.15 6.04 9.99
CA ARG A 94 -13.79 6.90 10.99
C ARG A 94 -12.81 7.46 12.00
N THR A 95 -11.78 6.71 12.38
CA THR A 95 -10.87 7.10 13.46
C THR A 95 -9.65 7.88 12.96
N SER A 96 -9.27 7.75 11.68
CA SER A 96 -7.96 8.20 11.20
C SER A 96 -7.96 9.05 9.92
N CYS A 97 -9.12 9.33 9.31
CA CYS A 97 -9.21 10.09 8.07
C CYS A 97 -9.86 11.47 8.23
N ASN A 98 -9.45 12.27 9.23
CA ASN A 98 -9.78 13.70 9.26
C ASN A 98 -8.63 14.47 8.60
N PHE A 99 -8.68 14.59 7.26
CA PHE A 99 -7.66 15.28 6.50
C PHE A 99 -8.11 16.70 6.17
N ASP A 100 -7.63 17.70 6.92
CA ASP A 100 -7.86 19.12 6.59
C ASP A 100 -7.25 19.53 5.23
N LYS A 101 -6.20 18.83 4.80
CA LYS A 101 -5.49 19.04 3.53
C LYS A 101 -5.29 17.70 2.82
N PRO A 102 -6.25 17.25 1.99
CA PRO A 102 -6.21 15.92 1.40
C PRO A 102 -5.03 15.70 0.44
N GLU A 103 -4.63 16.73 -0.32
CA GLU A 103 -3.44 16.67 -1.19
C GLU A 103 -2.15 16.44 -0.40
N LYS A 104 -1.97 17.16 0.73
CA LYS A 104 -0.81 16.97 1.60
C LYS A 104 -0.83 15.60 2.26
N ALA A 105 -2.00 15.16 2.71
CA ALA A 105 -2.17 13.83 3.30
C ALA A 105 -1.82 12.72 2.30
N MET A 106 -2.24 12.86 1.04
CA MET A 106 -1.87 11.96 -0.04
C MET A 106 -0.35 11.87 -0.19
N ASP A 107 0.31 13.03 -0.33
CA ASP A 107 1.76 13.09 -0.53
C ASP A 107 2.52 12.47 0.66
N ASP A 108 2.08 12.75 1.88
CA ASP A 108 2.66 12.16 3.09
C ASP A 108 2.46 10.65 3.16
N ILE A 109 1.27 10.14 2.83
CA ILE A 109 0.96 8.70 2.86
C ILE A 109 1.81 7.97 1.83
N ILE A 110 1.85 8.46 0.58
CA ILE A 110 2.66 7.87 -0.50
C ILE A 110 4.14 7.89 -0.13
N THR A 111 4.65 9.02 0.35
CA THR A 111 6.05 9.15 0.77
C THR A 111 6.38 8.17 1.90
N LYS A 112 5.50 7.99 2.88
CA LYS A 112 5.71 6.99 3.93
C LYS A 112 5.69 5.56 3.39
N LEU A 113 4.81 5.24 2.44
CA LEU A 113 4.80 3.92 1.80
C LEU A 113 6.08 3.65 1.04
N GLU A 114 6.61 4.65 0.32
CA GLU A 114 7.89 4.56 -0.38
C GLU A 114 9.06 4.35 0.61
N VAL A 115 9.11 5.14 1.69
CA VAL A 115 10.14 4.99 2.73
C VAL A 115 10.07 3.60 3.38
N ILE A 116 8.88 3.10 3.70
CA ILE A 116 8.72 1.75 4.26
C ILE A 116 9.24 0.69 3.29
N LYS A 117 8.91 0.81 2.00
CA LYS A 117 9.39 -0.12 0.97
C LYS A 117 10.92 -0.07 0.84
N LEU A 118 11.51 1.13 0.85
CA LEU A 118 12.97 1.30 0.78
C LEU A 118 13.65 0.74 2.05
N GLU A 119 13.06 0.89 3.23
CA GLU A 119 13.56 0.30 4.48
C GLU A 119 13.45 -1.24 4.47
N GLU A 120 12.39 -1.80 3.88
CA GLU A 120 12.26 -3.25 3.65
C GLU A 120 13.36 -3.75 2.69
N GLU A 121 13.56 -3.08 1.54
CA GLU A 121 14.63 -3.40 0.59
C GLU A 121 16.02 -3.29 1.24
N LYS A 122 16.26 -2.24 2.04
CA LYS A 122 17.50 -2.05 2.79
C LYS A 122 17.76 -3.21 3.75
N LYS A 123 16.76 -3.67 4.49
CA LYS A 123 16.88 -4.82 5.39
C LYS A 123 17.16 -6.11 4.64
N ASP A 124 16.50 -6.31 3.51
CA ASP A 124 16.70 -7.48 2.65
C ASP A 124 18.14 -7.52 2.10
N ILE A 125 18.62 -6.40 1.54
CA ILE A 125 20.01 -6.25 1.08
C ILE A 125 21.01 -6.51 2.23
N LEU A 126 20.75 -5.99 3.42
CA LEU A 126 21.60 -6.23 4.60
C LEU A 126 21.61 -7.70 5.04
N MET A 127 20.48 -8.40 4.95
CA MET A 127 20.43 -9.84 5.23
C MET A 127 21.19 -10.65 4.19
N HIS A 128 21.04 -10.31 2.90
CA HIS A 128 21.83 -10.91 1.83
C HIS A 128 23.33 -10.67 2.02
N LEU A 129 23.73 -9.44 2.33
CA LEU A 129 25.13 -9.07 2.60
C LEU A 129 25.76 -9.86 3.75
N LYS A 130 24.98 -10.26 4.77
CA LYS A 130 25.49 -11.07 5.90
C LYS A 130 25.80 -12.51 5.52
N ASN A 131 25.09 -13.06 4.54
CA ASN A 131 25.20 -14.47 4.15
C ASN A 131 26.05 -14.67 2.88
N ILE A 132 26.49 -13.58 2.25
CA ILE A 132 27.24 -13.65 1.00
C ILE A 132 28.72 -13.91 1.25
N THR A 133 29.29 -14.81 0.47
CA THR A 133 30.70 -15.17 0.49
C THR A 133 31.44 -14.67 -0.76
N ASP A 134 30.71 -14.35 -1.82
CA ASP A 134 31.26 -13.76 -3.04
C ASP A 134 31.54 -12.26 -2.85
N MET A 135 32.78 -11.85 -3.16
CA MET A 135 33.26 -10.49 -2.96
C MET A 135 32.79 -9.50 -4.03
N ASP A 136 32.50 -9.97 -5.25
CA ASP A 136 31.99 -9.11 -6.33
C ASP A 136 30.50 -8.84 -6.12
N GLU A 137 29.74 -9.89 -5.79
CA GLU A 137 28.32 -9.79 -5.45
C GLU A 137 28.11 -8.94 -4.18
N LYS A 138 29.01 -9.05 -3.19
CA LYS A 138 29.03 -8.17 -2.01
C LYS A 138 29.18 -6.70 -2.39
N LYS A 139 30.14 -6.36 -3.27
CA LYS A 139 30.34 -4.98 -3.74
C LYS A 139 29.11 -4.43 -4.46
N GLN A 140 28.48 -5.24 -5.32
CA GLN A 140 27.27 -4.83 -6.03
C GLN A 140 26.12 -4.55 -5.04
N LEU A 141 25.94 -5.40 -4.03
CA LEU A 141 24.94 -5.20 -2.99
C LEU A 141 25.24 -3.98 -2.11
N GLU A 142 26.50 -3.70 -1.79
CA GLU A 142 26.90 -2.48 -1.06
C GLU A 142 26.58 -1.20 -1.86
N ILE A 143 26.84 -1.18 -3.17
CA ILE A 143 26.46 -0.06 -4.05
C ILE A 143 24.94 0.11 -4.07
N LYS A 144 24.19 -0.99 -4.19
CA LYS A 144 22.73 -0.97 -4.16
C LYS A 144 22.20 -0.46 -2.81
N LEU A 145 22.81 -0.87 -1.70
CA LEU A 145 22.48 -0.39 -0.36
C LEU A 145 22.69 1.12 -0.22
N GLN A 146 23.83 1.65 -0.69
CA GLN A 146 24.12 3.08 -0.68
C GLN A 146 23.08 3.86 -1.51
N SER A 147 22.70 3.34 -2.69
CA SER A 147 21.65 3.96 -3.51
C SER A 147 20.29 3.98 -2.80
N VAL A 148 19.91 2.91 -2.09
CA VAL A 148 18.65 2.86 -1.33
C VAL A 148 18.69 3.84 -0.16
N ILE A 149 19.79 3.92 0.59
CA ILE A 149 19.97 4.86 1.70
C ILE A 149 19.87 6.31 1.21
N GLU A 150 20.50 6.63 0.07
CA GLU A 150 20.45 7.98 -0.51
C GLU A 150 19.02 8.34 -0.94
N LYS A 151 18.28 7.40 -1.53
CA LYS A 151 16.85 7.61 -1.86
C LYS A 151 16.01 7.87 -0.61
N ILE A 152 16.22 7.12 0.47
CA ILE A 152 15.52 7.37 1.75
C ILE A 152 15.83 8.77 2.28
N ARG A 153 17.10 9.18 2.21
CA ARG A 153 17.54 10.51 2.66
C ARG A 153 16.86 11.61 1.87
N ILE A 154 16.87 11.54 0.54
CA ILE A 154 16.21 12.53 -0.34
C ILE A 154 14.70 12.57 -0.09
N SER A 155 14.04 11.42 0.09
CA SER A 155 12.60 11.36 0.41
C SER A 155 12.26 11.97 1.78
N ASN A 156 13.18 11.92 2.74
CA ASN A 156 13.00 12.57 4.05
C ASN A 156 13.34 14.07 4.04
N GLU A 157 14.23 14.52 3.14
CA GLU A 157 14.65 15.94 3.06
C GLU A 157 13.66 16.82 2.28
N LYS A 158 12.74 16.21 1.50
CA LYS A 158 11.64 16.90 0.82
C LYS A 158 10.43 17.23 1.71
N ARG A 159 10.48 16.88 3.00
CA ARG A 159 9.40 17.12 3.97
C ARG A 159 9.45 18.50 4.61
#